data_AF-X0ZWX6-F1
#
_entry.id   AF-X0ZWX6-F1
#
_cell.length_a   1.000
_cell.length_b   1.000
_cell.length_c   1.000
_cell.angle_alpha   90.00
_cell.angle_beta   90.00
_cell.angle_gamma   90.00
#
_symmetry.space_group_name_H-M   'P 1'
#
loop_
_entity.id
_entity.type
_entity.pdbx_description
1 polymer ?
#
loop_
_entity_poly.entity_id
_entity_poly.type
_entity_poly.pdbx_seq_one_letter_code
_entity_poly.pdbx_strand_id
1 'polypeptide(L)' 'KIGISRVRICQILNLLKLNPLIIQELEKLGDPLKAKIITERMLRPYVNKSFREQKELLYILKTLFKV' A
#
# COMPACT_ATOMS: atom_id res chain seq x y z
N LYS A 1 -2.02 -0.54 26.37
CA LYS A 1 -2.35 0.51 25.37
C LYS A 1 -1.08 0.79 24.55
N ILE A 2 -1.12 0.75 23.21
CA ILE A 2 0.07 0.77 22.34
C ILE A 2 0.65 2.21 22.15
N GLY A 3 0.14 3.22 22.86
CA GLY A 3 0.61 4.61 22.72
C GLY A 3 0.27 5.29 21.37
N ILE A 4 -0.44 4.59 20.48
CA ILE A 4 -0.83 5.08 19.15
C ILE A 4 -2.27 5.55 19.16
N SER A 5 -2.55 6.68 18.48
CA SER A 5 -3.91 7.21 18.35
C SER A 5 -4.81 6.27 17.56
N ARG A 6 -6.10 6.22 17.92
CA ARG A 6 -7.12 5.46 17.18
C ARG A 6 -7.12 5.81 15.69
N VAL A 7 -6.97 7.10 15.38
CA VAL A 7 -6.92 7.60 13.99
C VAL A 7 -5.77 6.95 13.22
N ARG A 8 -4.59 6.81 13.83
CA ARG A 8 -3.43 6.19 13.17
C ARG A 8 -3.65 4.70 12.92
N ILE A 9 -4.28 3.98 13.86
CA ILE A 9 -4.66 2.58 13.69
C ILE A 9 -5.63 2.43 12.52
N CYS A 10 -6.68 3.25 12.46
CA CYS A 10 -7.65 3.22 11.36
C CYS A 10 -7.00 3.53 10.00
N GLN A 11 -6.05 4.46 9.94
CA GLN A 11 -5.31 4.76 8.70
C GLN A 11 -4.56 3.52 8.18
N ILE A 12 -3.88 2.79 9.06
CA ILE A 12 -3.15 1.57 8.68
C ILE A 12 -4.13 0.47 8.26
N LEU A 13 -5.17 0.22 9.05
CA LEU A 13 -6.18 -0.81 8.73
C LEU A 13 -6.89 -0.55 7.42
N ASN A 14 -7.10 0.72 7.06
CA ASN A 14 -7.73 1.09 5.79
C ASN A 14 -6.88 0.69 4.57
N LEU A 15 -5.56 0.53 4.70
CA LEU A 15 -4.74 0.03 3.59
C LEU A 15 -5.08 -1.41 3.20
N LEU A 16 -5.61 -2.21 4.14
CA LEU A 16 -6.03 -3.59 3.86
C LEU A 16 -7.24 -3.67 2.92
N LYS A 17 -7.90 -2.54 2.64
CA LYS A 17 -9.00 -2.45 1.67
C LYS A 17 -8.53 -2.25 0.23
N LEU A 18 -7.23 -2.07 0.01
CA LEU A 18 -6.65 -2.02 -1.33
C LEU A 18 -6.91 -3.34 -2.07
N ASN A 19 -6.86 -3.28 -3.40
CA ASN A 19 -6.96 -4.46 -4.24
C ASN A 19 -5.97 -5.53 -3.76
N PRO A 20 -6.40 -6.78 -3.53
CA PRO A 20 -5.52 -7.87 -3.12
C PRO A 20 -4.27 -8.03 -3.99
N LEU A 21 -4.36 -7.75 -5.30
CA LEU A 21 -3.21 -7.78 -6.20
C LEU A 21 -2.14 -6.74 -5.83
N ILE A 22 -2.55 -5.56 -5.37
CA ILE A 22 -1.62 -4.53 -4.88
C ILE A 22 -0.94 -5.01 -3.60
N ILE A 23 -1.70 -5.61 -2.68
CA ILE A 23 -1.15 -6.15 -1.43
C ILE A 23 -0.11 -7.23 -1.74
N GLN A 24 -0.39 -8.13 -2.67
CA GLN A 24 0.57 -9.16 -3.11
C GLN A 24 1.85 -8.56 -3.71
N GLU A 25 1.77 -7.51 -4.53
CA GLU A 25 2.98 -6.84 -5.04
C GLU A 25 3.76 -6.11 -3.92
N LEU A 26 3.07 -5.56 -2.91
CA LEU A 26 3.71 -4.95 -1.75
C LEU A 26 4.40 -5.99 -0.85
N GLU A 27 3.84 -7.19 -0.71
CA GLU A 27 4.46 -8.29 0.06
C GLU A 27 5.77 -8.77 -0.56
N LYS A 28 5.88 -8.74 -1.90
CA LYS A 28 7.13 -9.08 -2.61
C LYS A 28 8.30 -8.17 -2.30
N LEU A 29 8.06 -6.98 -1.74
CA LEU A 29 9.12 -6.08 -1.31
C LEU A 29 10.02 -6.69 -0.22
N GLY A 30 9.48 -7.64 0.54
CA GLY A 30 10.17 -8.20 1.70
C GLY A 30 10.43 -7.19 2.80
N ASP A 31 11.15 -7.64 3.83
CA ASP A 31 11.59 -6.84 4.97
C ASP A 31 13.01 -7.32 5.35
N PRO A 32 14.03 -6.45 5.51
CA PRO A 32 14.02 -5.00 5.42
C PRO A 32 14.07 -4.45 3.99
N LEU A 33 13.24 -3.43 3.76
CA LEU A 33 13.36 -2.57 2.60
C LEU A 33 14.67 -1.76 2.67
N LYS A 34 15.57 -1.97 1.70
CA LYS A 34 16.84 -1.22 1.58
C LYS A 34 16.64 0.29 1.45
N ALA A 35 15.48 0.72 0.96
CA ALA A 35 15.10 2.12 0.81
C ALA A 35 13.58 2.29 0.93
N LYS A 36 13.12 3.50 1.24
CA LYS A 36 11.68 3.85 1.23
C LYS A 36 11.18 3.99 -0.21
N ILE A 37 10.83 2.87 -0.84
CA ILE A 37 10.33 2.84 -2.22
C ILE A 37 8.87 3.30 -2.28
N ILE A 38 8.07 2.94 -1.28
CA ILE A 38 6.67 3.36 -1.17
C ILE A 38 6.30 3.68 0.27
N THR A 39 5.37 4.61 0.45
CA THR A 39 4.88 5.00 1.77
C THR A 39 3.37 4.85 1.88
N GLU A 40 2.90 4.63 3.10
CA GLU A 40 1.47 4.57 3.43
C GLU A 40 0.70 5.80 2.91
N ARG A 41 1.29 7.01 3.00
CA ARG A 41 0.67 8.24 2.49
C ARG A 41 0.41 8.21 0.99
N MET A 42 1.29 7.58 0.21
CA MET A 42 1.11 7.43 -1.24
C MET A 42 -0.02 6.45 -1.57
N LEU A 43 -0.31 5.49 -0.69
CA LEU A 43 -1.35 4.49 -0.89
C LEU A 43 -2.76 4.98 -0.49
N ARG A 44 -2.86 5.94 0.45
CA ARG A 44 -4.15 6.48 0.95
C ARG A 44 -5.13 6.89 -0.14
N PRO A 45 -4.73 7.62 -1.21
CA PRO A 45 -5.67 8.09 -2.22
C PRO A 45 -6.33 6.95 -3.00
N TYR A 46 -5.74 5.76 -2.99
CA TYR A 46 -6.22 4.60 -3.75
C TYR A 46 -7.16 3.71 -2.94
N VAL A 47 -7.17 3.83 -1.61
CA VAL A 47 -8.03 3.02 -0.72
C VAL A 47 -9.52 3.18 -1.05
N ASN A 48 -9.94 4.39 -1.40
CA ASN A 48 -11.35 4.69 -1.69
C ASN A 48 -11.66 4.67 -3.20
N LYS A 49 -10.69 4.30 -4.04
CA LYS A 49 -10.87 4.21 -5.50
C LYS A 49 -11.41 2.84 -5.89
N SER A 50 -12.11 2.77 -7.01
CA SER A 50 -12.57 1.51 -7.59
C SER A 50 -11.39 0.62 -8.00
N PHE A 51 -11.62 -0.70 -8.10
CA PHE A 51 -10.59 -1.63 -8.56
C PHE A 51 -10.02 -1.29 -9.94
N ARG A 52 -10.81 -0.65 -10.82
CA ARG A 52 -10.35 -0.20 -12.14
C ARG A 52 -9.33 0.93 -12.02
N GLU A 53 -9.62 1.92 -11.20
CA GLU A 53 -8.71 3.06 -10.97
C GLU A 53 -7.46 2.65 -10.18
N GLN A 54 -7.56 1.62 -9.35
CA GLN A 54 -6.40 1.04 -8.67
C GLN A 54 -5.46 0.27 -9.63
N LYS A 55 -5.86 -0.05 -10.87
CA LYS A 55 -4.97 -0.72 -11.84
C LYS A 55 -3.76 0.13 -12.22
N GLU A 56 -3.89 1.46 -12.25
CA GLU A 56 -2.75 2.34 -12.53
C GLU A 56 -1.68 2.20 -11.44
N LEU A 57 -2.09 2.15 -10.17
CA LEU A 57 -1.18 1.89 -9.07
C LEU A 57 -0.52 0.52 -9.21
N LEU A 58 -1.30 -0.52 -9.55
CA LEU A 58 -0.74 -1.86 -9.78
C LEU A 58 0.30 -1.86 -10.92
N TYR A 59 0.05 -1.13 -12.01
CA TYR A 59 1.01 -0.99 -13.11
C TYR A 59 2.29 -0.29 -12.65
N ILE A 60 2.16 0.83 -11.94
CA ILE A 60 3.30 1.58 -11.38
C ILE A 60 4.13 0.66 -10.48
N LEU A 61 3.50 -0.06 -9.56
CA LEU A 61 4.18 -1.02 -8.67
C LEU A 61 4.93 -2.08 -9.50
N LYS A 62 4.27 -2.72 -10.47
CA LYS A 62 4.93 -3.71 -11.34
C LYS A 62 6.11 -3.13 -12.14
N THR A 63 6.04 -1.87 -12.57
CA THR A 63 7.15 -1.22 -13.27
C THR A 63 8.30 -0.85 -12.35
N LEU A 64 8.01 -0.38 -11.13
CA LEU A 64 9.00 -0.05 -10.11
C LEU A 64 9.68 -1.30 -9.56
N PHE A 65 8.99 -2.44 -9.57
CA PHE A 65 9.44 -3.73 -9.05
C PHE A 65 9.82 -4.72 -10.15
N LYS A 66 10.16 -4.26 -11.37
CA LYS A 66 10.88 -5.06 -12.37
C LYS A 66 12.28 -5.39 -11.83
N VAL A 67 12.34 -6.34 -10.92
CA VAL A 67 13.55 -7.03 -10.46
C VAL A 67 13.52 -8.42 -11.07
#